data_AF-C6WBA6-F1
#
_entry.id   AF-C6WBA6-F1
#
_cell.length_a   1.000
_cell.length_b   1.000
_cell.length_c   1.000
_cell.angle_alpha   90.00
_cell.angle_beta   90.00
_cell.angle_gamma   90.00
#
_symmetry.space_group_name_H-M   'P 1'
#
loop_
_entity.id
_entity.type
_entity.pdbx_description
1 polymer ?
#
loop_
_entity_poly.entity_id
_entity_poly.type
_entity_poly.pdbx_seq_one_letter_code
_entity_poly.pdbx_strand_id
1 'polypeptide(L)'
;MTATDYRQAARAAGAWAVRLTPDRPTAAVGASALLEHLASARLPLTGYVERRGDLLGEVLLARDPSVTHGTPSVGACKRVVSGLRGWHIRPLEQGVLVAFGLREGYDEDGRVHRATEVAELLAPPTEVEERWLVSARLVPGTASIRWWHEPCAVVTAPEQAVDRLDAVAAALGQHRYTITDWTRGHTTARATGVAR
;
A
#
# COMPACT_ATOMS: atom_id res chain seq x y z
N MET A 1 18.87 3.10 -20.94
CA MET A 1 18.06 2.21 -20.08
C MET A 1 17.03 1.51 -20.94
N THR A 2 17.00 0.18 -20.94
CA THR A 2 15.90 -0.59 -21.55
C THR A 2 14.63 -0.35 -20.77
N ALA A 3 13.51 -0.11 -21.45
CA ALA A 3 12.22 0.06 -20.78
C ALA A 3 11.87 -1.22 -20.00
N THR A 4 11.69 -1.08 -18.69
CA THR A 4 11.21 -2.17 -17.84
C THR A 4 9.71 -2.39 -18.11
N ASP A 5 9.36 -3.58 -18.61
CA ASP A 5 7.98 -3.94 -18.95
C ASP A 5 7.21 -4.40 -17.71
N TYR A 6 6.39 -3.51 -17.14
CA TYR A 6 5.49 -3.83 -16.04
C TYR A 6 4.17 -4.38 -16.55
N ARG A 7 3.83 -5.59 -16.12
CA ARG A 7 2.58 -6.27 -16.49
C ARG A 7 1.63 -6.33 -15.30
N GLN A 8 0.35 -6.46 -15.60
CA GLN A 8 -0.65 -6.78 -14.59
C GLN A 8 -0.35 -8.16 -14.00
N ALA A 9 0.05 -8.20 -12.73
CA ALA A 9 0.31 -9.44 -12.00
C ALA A 9 -0.96 -9.99 -11.33
N ALA A 10 -1.79 -9.10 -10.78
CA ALA A 10 -3.08 -9.43 -10.20
C ALA A 10 -4.04 -8.24 -10.33
N ARG A 11 -5.34 -8.52 -10.39
CA ARG A 11 -6.39 -7.49 -10.44
C ARG A 11 -7.61 -7.96 -9.67
N ALA A 12 -8.24 -7.02 -8.96
CA ALA A 12 -9.49 -7.25 -8.24
C ALA A 12 -10.48 -6.12 -8.49
N ALA A 13 -11.76 -6.48 -8.66
CA ALA A 13 -12.84 -5.52 -8.82
C ALA A 13 -13.02 -4.65 -7.55
N GLY A 14 -13.46 -3.40 -7.78
CA GLY A 14 -13.62 -2.36 -6.76
C GLY A 14 -12.33 -1.57 -6.50
N ALA A 15 -12.44 -0.33 -6.07
CA ALA A 15 -11.33 0.42 -5.48
C ALA A 15 -11.66 0.67 -4.01
N TRP A 16 -10.67 0.53 -3.13
CA TRP A 16 -10.90 0.72 -1.70
C TRP A 16 -9.61 1.05 -0.96
N ALA A 17 -9.66 2.15 -0.23
CA ALA A 17 -8.69 2.51 0.79
C ALA A 17 -9.38 3.38 1.85
N VAL A 18 -8.86 3.36 3.08
CA VAL A 18 -9.37 4.17 4.20
C VAL A 18 -8.22 4.72 5.02
N ARG A 19 -8.32 5.98 5.42
CA ARG A 19 -7.45 6.58 6.44
C ARG A 19 -8.03 6.30 7.82
N LEU A 20 -7.20 5.82 8.72
CA LEU A 20 -7.52 5.54 10.11
C LEU A 20 -6.68 6.43 11.01
N THR A 21 -7.33 7.23 11.85
CA THR A 21 -6.66 8.06 12.85
C THR A 21 -7.09 7.57 14.24
N PRO A 22 -6.18 7.29 15.18
CA PRO A 22 -6.57 6.84 16.50
C PRO A 22 -7.27 7.97 17.27
N ASP A 23 -8.33 7.65 18.02
CA ASP A 23 -9.12 8.64 18.79
C ASP A 23 -8.35 9.26 19.95
N ARG A 24 -7.21 8.67 20.31
CA ARG A 24 -6.31 9.09 21.38
C ARG A 24 -4.85 8.88 20.98
N PRO A 25 -3.90 9.60 21.59
CA PRO A 25 -2.47 9.34 21.40
C PRO A 25 -2.16 7.85 21.59
N THR A 26 -1.63 7.23 20.55
CA THR A 26 -1.38 5.79 20.49
C THR A 26 0.07 5.58 20.07
N ALA A 27 0.78 4.67 20.74
CA ALA A 27 2.15 4.35 20.36
C ALA A 27 2.20 3.73 18.96
N ALA A 28 3.31 3.92 18.23
CA ALA A 28 3.47 3.40 16.86
C ALA A 28 3.23 1.88 16.75
N VAL A 29 3.49 1.11 17.81
CA VAL A 29 3.18 -0.34 17.89
C VAL A 29 1.69 -0.66 17.71
N GLY A 30 0.79 0.30 17.94
CA GLY A 30 -0.64 0.17 17.68
C GLY A 30 -0.96 -0.11 16.21
N ALA A 31 -0.14 0.36 15.26
CA ALA A 31 -0.30 0.02 13.84
C ALA A 31 -0.01 -1.47 13.59
N SER A 32 0.98 -2.05 14.27
CA SER A 32 1.27 -3.47 14.17
C SER A 32 0.11 -4.30 14.76
N ALA A 33 -0.35 -3.99 15.97
CA ALA A 33 -1.49 -4.70 16.57
C ALA A 33 -2.75 -4.67 15.67
N LEU A 34 -3.03 -3.54 15.02
CA LEU A 34 -4.09 -3.41 14.03
C LEU A 34 -3.88 -4.37 12.83
N LEU A 35 -2.68 -4.36 12.24
CA LEU A 35 -2.40 -5.20 11.06
C LEU A 35 -2.35 -6.70 11.40
N GLU A 36 -1.93 -7.10 12.60
CA GLU A 36 -2.04 -8.49 13.07
C GLU A 36 -3.48 -8.94 13.18
N HIS A 37 -4.33 -8.09 13.74
CA HIS A 37 -5.77 -8.37 13.86
C HIS A 37 -6.39 -8.60 12.47
N LEU A 38 -6.07 -7.73 11.51
CA LEU A 38 -6.56 -7.84 10.12
C LEU A 38 -6.01 -9.09 9.42
N ALA A 39 -4.73 -9.41 9.59
CA ALA A 39 -4.11 -10.60 9.03
C ALA A 39 -4.72 -11.90 9.61
N SER A 40 -4.98 -11.91 10.92
CA SER A 40 -5.63 -13.02 11.62
C SER A 40 -7.08 -13.24 11.14
N ALA A 41 -7.76 -12.17 10.74
CA ALA A 41 -9.07 -12.21 10.09
C ALA A 41 -9.01 -12.63 8.60
N ARG A 42 -7.83 -13.05 8.11
CA ARG A 42 -7.57 -13.42 6.70
C ARG A 42 -7.88 -12.30 5.70
N LEU A 43 -7.65 -11.06 6.10
CA LEU A 43 -7.76 -9.89 5.25
C LEU A 43 -6.37 -9.32 4.99
N PRO A 44 -5.68 -9.74 3.92
CA PRO A 44 -4.37 -9.21 3.57
C PRO A 44 -4.53 -7.77 3.06
N LEU A 45 -4.54 -6.84 4.00
CA LEU A 45 -4.48 -5.40 3.77
C LEU A 45 -3.05 -4.91 3.97
N THR A 46 -2.68 -3.87 3.25
CA THR A 46 -1.41 -3.16 3.46
C THR A 46 -1.70 -1.86 4.16
N GLY A 47 -0.95 -1.58 5.23
CA GLY A 47 -1.00 -0.31 5.94
C GLY A 47 0.16 0.59 5.54
N TYR A 48 -0.13 1.86 5.27
CA TYR A 48 0.87 2.91 5.12
C TYR A 48 0.79 3.84 6.31
N VAL A 49 1.80 3.75 7.17
CA VAL A 49 1.80 4.27 8.53
C VAL A 49 2.52 5.62 8.57
N GLU A 50 1.83 6.65 9.04
CA GLU A 50 2.44 7.91 9.45
C GLU A 50 2.92 7.78 10.91
N ARG A 51 4.20 8.07 11.13
CA ARG A 51 4.76 8.17 12.49
C ARG A 51 5.02 9.64 12.81
N ARG A 52 4.71 10.04 14.04
CA ARG A 52 5.00 11.37 14.60
C ARG A 52 5.84 11.18 15.86
N GLY A 53 7.14 10.99 15.68
CA GLY A 53 8.01 10.47 16.73
C GLY A 53 7.59 9.06 17.13
N ASP A 54 7.39 8.82 18.43
CA ASP A 54 6.96 7.52 18.97
C ASP A 54 5.44 7.28 18.87
N LEU A 55 4.69 8.28 18.41
CA LEU A 55 3.24 8.22 18.27
C LEU A 55 2.82 7.85 16.86
N LEU A 56 1.71 7.12 16.79
CA LEU A 56 0.99 6.83 15.57
C LEU A 56 0.16 8.05 15.16
N GLY A 57 0.43 8.58 13.96
CA GLY A 57 -0.38 9.66 13.39
C GLY A 57 -1.63 9.10 12.69
N GLU A 58 -1.42 8.31 11.65
CA GLU A 58 -2.48 7.78 10.79
C GLU A 58 -2.03 6.46 10.16
N VAL A 59 -2.97 5.56 9.90
CA VAL A 59 -2.77 4.37 9.05
C VAL A 59 -3.67 4.48 7.84
N LEU A 60 -3.08 4.55 6.65
CA LEU A 60 -3.82 4.35 5.41
C LEU A 60 -3.87 2.86 5.09
N LEU A 61 -5.05 2.24 5.17
CA LEU A 61 -5.26 0.86 4.76
C LEU A 61 -5.71 0.81 3.30
N ALA A 62 -5.06 -0.04 2.51
CA ALA A 62 -5.47 -0.33 1.14
C ALA A 62 -5.45 -1.84 0.87
N ARG A 63 -6.20 -2.25 -0.15
CA ARG A 63 -6.17 -3.64 -0.63
C ARG A 63 -4.90 -3.89 -1.44
N ASP A 64 -4.40 -5.11 -1.37
CA ASP A 64 -3.20 -5.52 -2.07
C ASP A 64 -3.45 -6.82 -2.84
N PRO A 65 -3.75 -6.75 -4.16
CA PRO A 65 -4.07 -7.94 -4.93
C PRO A 65 -2.90 -8.90 -5.06
N SER A 66 -3.11 -10.16 -4.69
CA SER A 66 -2.13 -11.23 -4.77
C SER A 66 -2.69 -12.41 -5.56
N VAL A 67 -1.86 -13.03 -6.40
CA VAL A 67 -2.19 -14.31 -7.05
C VAL A 67 -2.29 -15.41 -5.99
N THR A 68 -1.30 -15.49 -5.10
CA THR A 68 -1.19 -16.53 -4.07
C THR A 68 -2.22 -16.38 -2.95
N HIS A 69 -2.50 -15.16 -2.52
CA HIS A 69 -3.35 -14.90 -1.36
C HIS A 69 -4.74 -14.34 -1.72
N GLY A 70 -5.02 -14.14 -3.01
CA GLY A 70 -6.24 -13.50 -3.48
C GLY A 70 -6.28 -12.01 -3.12
N THR A 71 -7.49 -11.45 -3.11
CA THR A 71 -7.74 -10.07 -2.68
C THR A 71 -9.03 -10.02 -1.88
N PRO A 72 -9.07 -9.37 -0.71
CA PRO A 72 -10.31 -9.22 0.03
C PRO A 72 -11.31 -8.38 -0.77
N SER A 73 -12.59 -8.74 -0.70
CA SER A 73 -13.66 -7.96 -1.33
C SER A 73 -13.83 -6.62 -0.61
N VAL A 74 -14.29 -5.58 -1.34
CA VAL A 74 -14.56 -4.26 -0.74
C VAL A 74 -15.53 -4.37 0.44
N GLY A 75 -16.57 -5.21 0.31
CA GLY A 75 -17.53 -5.44 1.39
C GLY A 75 -16.90 -6.07 2.64
N ALA A 76 -15.96 -7.01 2.48
CA ALA A 76 -15.23 -7.59 3.61
C ALA A 76 -14.34 -6.55 4.30
N CYS A 77 -13.66 -5.70 3.52
CA CYS A 77 -12.83 -4.61 4.04
C CYS A 77 -13.67 -3.60 4.83
N LYS A 78 -14.81 -3.15 4.27
CA LYS A 78 -15.74 -2.23 4.94
C LYS A 78 -16.28 -2.80 6.25
N ARG A 79 -16.72 -4.07 6.25
CA ARG A 79 -17.25 -4.72 7.46
C ARG A 79 -16.21 -4.76 8.58
N VAL A 80 -14.99 -5.20 8.30
CA VAL A 80 -13.97 -5.30 9.34
C VAL A 80 -13.53 -3.93 9.84
N VAL A 81 -13.33 -2.96 8.96
CA VAL A 81 -12.98 -1.61 9.39
C VAL A 81 -14.09 -0.96 10.21
N SER A 82 -15.37 -1.15 9.86
CA SER A 82 -16.50 -0.62 10.65
C SER A 82 -16.59 -1.19 12.07
N GLY A 83 -15.96 -2.33 12.34
CA GLY A 83 -15.88 -2.93 13.67
C GLY A 83 -14.72 -2.41 14.52
N LEU A 84 -13.79 -1.63 13.95
CA LEU A 84 -12.65 -1.10 14.68
C LEU A 84 -13.09 -0.01 15.65
N ARG A 85 -12.85 -0.23 16.94
CA ARG A 85 -13.12 0.74 18.01
C ARG A 85 -11.89 1.58 18.30
N GLY A 86 -12.07 2.85 18.63
CA GLY A 86 -10.97 3.76 18.95
C GLY A 86 -10.29 4.38 17.73
N TRP A 87 -10.96 4.37 16.57
CA TRP A 87 -10.44 4.90 15.32
C TRP A 87 -11.48 5.76 14.60
N HIS A 88 -11.03 6.92 14.15
CA HIS A 88 -11.72 7.72 13.15
C HIS A 88 -11.41 7.16 11.75
N ILE A 89 -12.47 6.80 11.02
CA ILE A 89 -12.38 6.19 9.69
C ILE A 89 -12.79 7.23 8.65
N ARG A 90 -11.89 7.49 7.69
CA ARG A 90 -12.15 8.39 6.55
C ARG A 90 -11.90 7.65 5.23
N PRO A 91 -12.95 7.35 4.45
CA PRO A 91 -12.77 6.68 3.16
C PRO A 91 -12.03 7.57 2.17
N LEU A 92 -11.24 6.94 1.30
CA LEU A 92 -10.72 7.56 0.08
C LEU A 92 -11.57 7.09 -1.10
N GLU A 93 -11.99 8.02 -1.97
CA GLU A 93 -12.99 7.75 -3.00
C GLU A 93 -12.68 8.44 -4.35
N GLN A 94 -11.47 8.95 -4.55
CA GLN A 94 -11.13 9.71 -5.76
C GLN A 94 -9.71 9.47 -6.27
N GLY A 95 -9.56 9.60 -7.59
CA GLY A 95 -8.27 9.55 -8.29
C GLY A 95 -7.65 8.16 -8.29
N VAL A 96 -6.32 8.14 -8.14
CA VAL A 96 -5.47 6.96 -8.08
C VAL A 96 -4.60 7.04 -6.83
N LEU A 97 -4.55 5.94 -6.08
CA LEU A 97 -3.63 5.74 -4.97
C LEU A 97 -2.61 4.67 -5.33
N VAL A 98 -1.34 5.01 -5.22
CA VAL A 98 -0.21 4.09 -5.42
C VAL A 98 0.71 4.17 -4.23
N ALA A 99 1.35 3.05 -3.88
CA ALA A 99 2.49 3.07 -2.98
C ALA A 99 3.69 2.45 -3.67
N PHE A 100 4.80 3.17 -3.65
CA PHE A 100 6.10 2.67 -4.06
C PHE A 100 6.94 2.39 -2.83
N GLY A 101 7.50 1.18 -2.73
CA GLY A 101 8.61 0.95 -1.82
C GLY A 101 9.73 1.92 -2.18
N LEU A 102 10.38 2.50 -1.18
CA LEU A 102 11.52 3.39 -1.42
C LEU A 102 12.82 2.61 -1.49
N ARG A 103 12.81 1.32 -1.16
CA ARG A 103 13.97 0.44 -1.22
C ARG A 103 14.05 -0.27 -2.57
N GLU A 104 15.21 -0.21 -3.21
CA GLU A 104 15.45 -0.91 -4.48
C GLU A 104 15.38 -2.44 -4.28
N GLY A 105 14.64 -3.12 -5.18
CA GLY A 105 14.60 -4.59 -5.24
C GLY A 105 14.06 -5.32 -4.00
N TYR A 106 13.56 -4.59 -2.99
CA TYR A 106 13.29 -5.10 -1.64
C TYR A 106 14.51 -5.63 -0.88
N ASP A 107 15.72 -5.25 -1.29
CA ASP A 107 16.97 -5.65 -0.64
C ASP A 107 17.19 -4.81 0.63
N GLU A 108 17.37 -5.46 1.79
CA GLU A 108 17.61 -4.81 3.07
C GLU A 108 18.85 -3.89 3.04
N ASP A 109 19.82 -4.19 2.19
CA ASP A 109 21.03 -3.38 1.94
C ASP A 109 20.91 -2.49 0.69
N GLY A 110 19.79 -2.57 -0.03
CA GLY A 110 19.50 -1.77 -1.22
C GLY A 110 19.39 -0.27 -0.95
N ARG A 111 19.62 0.54 -1.98
CA ARG A 111 19.44 2.00 -1.90
C ARG A 111 18.01 2.32 -1.46
N VAL A 112 17.91 3.26 -0.51
CA VAL A 112 16.64 3.84 -0.07
C VAL A 112 16.49 5.23 -0.71
N HIS A 113 15.55 5.35 -1.63
CA HIS A 113 15.09 6.61 -2.22
C HIS A 113 14.29 7.44 -1.21
N ARG A 114 14.07 8.71 -1.50
CA ARG A 114 13.24 9.64 -0.73
C ARG A 114 11.91 9.89 -1.44
N ALA A 115 10.87 10.20 -0.67
CA ALA A 115 9.59 10.60 -1.26
C ALA A 115 9.70 11.83 -2.19
N THR A 116 10.66 12.72 -1.95
CA THR A 116 10.92 13.88 -2.82
C THR A 116 11.43 13.46 -4.20
N GLU A 117 12.24 12.40 -4.30
CA GLU A 117 12.70 11.86 -5.59
C GLU A 117 11.52 11.29 -6.39
N VAL A 118 10.56 10.66 -5.70
CA VAL A 118 9.30 10.20 -6.32
C VAL A 118 8.46 11.38 -6.82
N ALA A 119 8.36 12.44 -6.03
CA ALA A 119 7.62 13.65 -6.40
C ALA A 119 8.23 14.35 -7.63
N GLU A 120 9.57 14.42 -7.74
CA GLU A 120 10.27 15.01 -8.88
C GLU A 120 10.01 14.25 -10.20
N LEU A 121 9.81 12.93 -10.13
CA LEU A 121 9.50 12.09 -11.29
C LEU A 121 8.03 12.20 -11.74
N LEU A 122 7.16 12.72 -10.87
CA LEU A 122 5.72 12.89 -11.12
C LEU A 122 5.42 14.35 -11.49
N ALA A 123 4.50 14.57 -12.42
CA ALA A 123 4.01 15.93 -12.68
C ALA A 123 2.89 16.31 -11.72
N PRO A 124 2.75 17.61 -11.37
CA PRO A 124 1.55 18.12 -10.72
C PRO A 124 0.28 17.84 -11.55
N PRO A 125 -0.91 17.69 -10.91
CA PRO A 125 -1.18 17.80 -9.48
C PRO A 125 -1.11 16.45 -8.76
N THR A 126 0.09 16.03 -8.37
CA THR A 126 0.31 14.77 -7.64
C THR A 126 0.75 15.07 -6.21
N GLU A 127 0.14 14.40 -5.24
CA GLU A 127 0.53 14.46 -3.83
C GLU A 127 1.38 13.23 -3.51
N VAL A 128 2.53 13.45 -2.85
CA VAL A 128 3.42 12.39 -2.42
C VAL A 128 3.68 12.54 -0.93
N GLU A 129 3.40 11.48 -0.18
CA GLU A 129 3.61 11.41 1.26
C GLU A 129 4.59 10.30 1.59
N GLU A 130 5.63 10.61 2.37
CA GLU A 130 6.49 9.58 2.93
C GLU A 130 5.78 8.86 4.08
N ARG A 131 5.76 7.53 4.03
CA ARG A 131 5.10 6.66 5.02
C ARG A 131 5.94 5.41 5.24
N TRP A 132 5.58 4.63 6.25
CA TRP A 132 6.08 3.26 6.40
C TRP A 132 5.05 2.28 5.84
N LEU A 133 5.42 1.54 4.80
CA LEU A 133 4.65 0.38 4.37
C LEU A 133 4.80 -0.69 5.45
N VAL A 134 3.67 -1.24 5.90
CA VAL A 134 3.62 -2.38 6.80
C VAL A 134 2.60 -3.38 6.26
N SER A 135 3.04 -4.61 6.08
CA SER A 135 2.23 -5.71 5.58
C SER A 135 2.35 -6.89 6.54
N ALA A 136 1.20 -7.36 7.02
CA ALA A 136 1.08 -8.58 7.81
C ALA A 136 0.32 -9.62 6.99
N ARG A 137 0.81 -10.86 6.96
CA ARG A 137 0.13 -11.98 6.29
C ARG A 137 0.19 -13.23 7.16
N LEU A 138 -0.94 -13.92 7.29
CA LEU A 138 -0.98 -15.25 7.89
C LEU A 138 -0.25 -16.24 6.98
N VAL A 139 0.68 -17.02 7.53
CA VAL A 139 1.37 -18.06 6.76
C VAL A 139 0.39 -19.23 6.52
N PRO A 140 0.20 -19.67 5.26
CA PRO A 140 -0.73 -20.75 4.94
C PRO A 140 -0.44 -22.01 5.75
N GLY A 141 -1.48 -22.58 6.38
CA GLY A 141 -1.37 -23.80 7.18
C GLY A 141 -0.79 -23.60 8.58
N THR A 142 -0.50 -22.37 9.02
CA THR A 142 0.00 -22.09 10.36
C THR A 142 -0.79 -20.99 11.07
N ALA A 143 -0.49 -20.76 12.35
CA ALA A 143 -0.97 -19.61 13.13
C ALA A 143 0.02 -18.42 13.11
N SER A 144 1.13 -18.54 12.38
CA SER A 144 2.19 -17.54 12.37
C SER A 144 1.90 -16.40 11.41
N ILE A 145 2.21 -15.18 11.82
CA ILE A 145 2.13 -13.98 10.98
C ILE A 145 3.53 -13.67 10.46
N ARG A 146 3.64 -13.52 9.13
CA ARG A 146 4.82 -12.97 8.47
C ARG A 146 4.63 -11.47 8.27
N TRP A 147 5.70 -10.74 8.55
CA TRP A 147 5.76 -9.29 8.51
C TRP A 147 6.70 -8.80 7.42
N TRP A 148 6.32 -7.69 6.81
CA TRP A 148 7.20 -6.87 5.98
C TRP A 148 6.99 -5.41 6.33
N HIS A 149 8.08 -4.65 6.39
CA HIS A 149 8.01 -3.22 6.52
C HIS A 149 9.14 -2.53 5.77
N GLU A 150 8.84 -1.39 5.17
CA GLU A 150 9.84 -0.57 4.49
C GLU A 150 9.37 0.89 4.41
N PRO A 151 10.28 1.86 4.27
CA PRO A 151 9.89 3.20 3.86
C PRO A 151 9.21 3.15 2.48
N CYS A 152 8.14 3.93 2.30
CA CYS A 152 7.40 4.00 1.05
C CYS A 152 6.96 5.43 0.75
N ALA A 153 6.76 5.72 -0.54
CA ALA A 153 6.06 6.91 -0.99
C ALA A 153 4.62 6.54 -1.34
N VAL A 154 3.66 7.13 -0.64
CA VAL A 154 2.24 7.05 -0.98
C VAL A 154 1.91 8.20 -1.91
N VAL A 155 1.40 7.88 -3.08
CA VAL A 155 1.09 8.82 -4.15
C VAL A 155 -0.42 8.87 -4.35
N THR A 156 -1.00 10.06 -4.24
CA THR A 156 -2.36 10.35 -4.70
C THR A 156 -2.28 11.20 -5.96
N ALA A 157 -2.83 10.69 -7.06
CA ALA A 157 -2.69 11.30 -8.38
C ALA A 157 -4.00 11.26 -9.17
N PRO A 158 -4.17 12.12 -10.19
CA PRO A 158 -5.27 11.98 -11.13
C PRO A 158 -5.04 10.77 -12.06
N GLU A 159 -6.09 10.28 -12.72
CA GLU A 159 -6.03 9.05 -13.55
C GLU A 159 -4.99 9.16 -14.68
N GLN A 160 -4.77 10.34 -15.24
CA GLN A 160 -3.81 10.55 -16.33
C GLN A 160 -2.36 10.29 -15.90
N ALA A 161 -2.08 10.24 -14.59
CA ALA A 161 -0.75 9.91 -14.08
C ALA A 161 -0.42 8.41 -14.20
N VAL A 162 -1.40 7.53 -14.44
CA VAL A 162 -1.21 6.07 -14.45
C VAL A 162 -0.13 5.63 -15.42
N ASP A 163 -0.05 6.26 -16.59
CA ASP A 163 0.92 5.92 -17.64
C ASP A 163 2.37 6.23 -17.26
N ARG A 164 2.57 7.12 -16.27
CA ARG A 164 3.90 7.47 -15.74
C ARG A 164 4.34 6.58 -14.58
N LEU A 165 3.42 5.88 -13.93
CA LEU A 165 3.72 5.11 -12.72
C LEU A 165 4.73 3.99 -12.98
N ASP A 166 4.69 3.35 -14.16
CA ASP A 166 5.66 2.31 -14.52
C ASP A 166 7.08 2.86 -14.64
N ALA A 167 7.22 4.06 -15.22
CA ALA A 167 8.50 4.72 -15.37
C ALA A 167 9.09 5.11 -14.00
N VAL A 168 8.24 5.61 -13.08
CA VAL A 168 8.63 5.88 -11.70
C VAL A 168 9.05 4.59 -11.00
N ALA A 169 8.23 3.54 -11.09
CA ALA A 169 8.53 2.25 -10.48
C ALA A 169 9.85 1.66 -11.02
N ALA A 170 10.11 1.78 -12.31
CA ALA A 170 11.36 1.36 -12.94
C ALA A 170 12.57 2.17 -12.44
N ALA A 171 12.42 3.50 -12.30
CA ALA A 171 13.48 4.37 -11.79
C ALA A 171 13.82 4.07 -10.32
N LEU A 172 12.84 3.63 -9.54
CA LEU A 172 13.00 3.19 -8.14
C LEU A 172 13.41 1.72 -8.00
N GLY A 173 13.69 1.01 -9.11
CA GLY A 173 14.06 -0.40 -9.08
C GLY A 173 13.01 -1.33 -8.46
N GLN A 174 11.73 -0.97 -8.54
CA GLN A 174 10.67 -1.79 -7.97
C GLN A 174 10.50 -3.09 -8.77
N HIS A 175 10.17 -4.18 -8.10
CA HIS A 175 9.71 -5.40 -8.79
C HIS A 175 8.20 -5.46 -8.88
N ARG A 176 7.50 -4.81 -7.95
CA ARG A 176 6.04 -4.81 -7.86
C ARG A 176 5.53 -3.53 -7.22
N TYR A 177 4.33 -3.11 -7.60
CA TYR A 177 3.58 -2.08 -6.88
C TYR A 177 2.08 -2.26 -7.10
N THR A 178 1.27 -1.59 -6.27
CA THR A 178 -0.20 -1.69 -6.33
C THR A 178 -0.82 -0.33 -6.64
N ILE A 179 -1.82 -0.34 -7.52
CA ILE A 179 -2.62 0.81 -7.95
C ILE A 179 -4.06 0.58 -7.48
N THR A 180 -4.61 1.50 -6.71
CA THR A 180 -6.05 1.60 -6.46
C THR A 180 -6.61 2.72 -7.31
N ASP A 181 -7.45 2.39 -8.29
CA ASP A 181 -7.99 3.30 -9.30
C ASP A 181 -9.51 3.41 -9.14
N TRP A 182 -9.98 4.52 -8.55
CA TRP A 182 -11.40 4.73 -8.32
C TRP A 182 -12.16 5.06 -9.59
N THR A 183 -11.54 5.72 -10.56
CA THR A 183 -12.18 6.03 -11.84
C THR A 183 -12.52 4.77 -12.61
N ARG A 184 -11.62 3.79 -12.62
CA ARG A 184 -11.82 2.50 -13.30
C ARG A 184 -12.36 1.40 -12.38
N GLY A 185 -12.65 1.72 -11.12
CA GLY A 185 -13.28 0.83 -10.16
C GLY A 185 -12.53 -0.48 -9.91
N HIS A 186 -11.18 -0.46 -9.85
CA HIS A 186 -10.40 -1.67 -9.58
C HIS A 186 -9.11 -1.39 -8.80
N THR A 187 -8.55 -2.44 -8.20
CA THR A 187 -7.18 -2.43 -7.66
C THR A 187 -6.35 -3.41 -8.47
N THR A 188 -5.15 -2.99 -8.90
CA THR A 188 -4.25 -3.77 -9.74
C THR A 188 -2.87 -3.82 -9.11
N ALA A 189 -2.28 -5.01 -9.00
CA ALA A 189 -0.85 -5.17 -8.76
C ALA A 189 -0.13 -5.27 -10.11
N ARG A 190 0.94 -4.48 -10.28
CA ARG A 190 1.82 -4.52 -11.45
C ARG A 190 3.18 -5.04 -11.03
N ALA A 191 3.83 -5.84 -11.88
CA ALA A 191 5.14 -6.38 -11.61
C ALA A 191 5.98 -6.55 -12.88
N THR A 192 7.29 -6.59 -12.71
CA THR A 192 8.25 -6.95 -13.75
C THR A 192 8.37 -8.48 -13.86
N GLY A 193 8.90 -8.98 -14.98
CA GLY A 193 8.83 -10.40 -15.41
C GLY A 193 9.12 -11.49 -14.36
N VAL A 194 8.31 -12.55 -14.46
CA VAL A 194 8.32 -13.85 -13.75
C VAL A 194 8.23 -13.75 -12.22
N ALA A 195 7.00 -13.74 -11.70
CA ALA A 195 6.73 -14.31 -10.39
C ALA A 195 7.28 -15.76 -10.40
N ARG A 196 8.41 -15.98 -9.75
CA ARG A 196 8.87 -17.33 -9.40
C ARG A 196 8.07 -17.85 -8.21
#